data_AF-W1PGF6-F1
#
_entry.id   AF-W1PGF6-F1
#
_cell.length_a   1.000
_cell.length_b   1.000
_cell.length_c   1.000
_cell.angle_alpha   90.00
_cell.angle_beta   90.00
_cell.angle_gamma   90.00
#
_symmetry.space_group_name_H-M   'P 1'
#
loop_
_entity.id
_entity.type
_entity.pdbx_description
1 polymer ?
#
loop_
_entity_poly.entity_id
_entity_poly.type
_entity_poly.pdbx_seq_one_letter_code
_entity_poly.pdbx_strand_id
1 'polypeptide(L)'
;MACAGAADTNSSSAGEFNVMQYGAIADGATDNSEAFDAAWKAACEWKGPSRLVIPEGTFLVGPVLFKGPCPSASPMVVQVKGKVKASTEMSKYPSDDWIVFQYVDGLVVTGGGTFDGQGASAWSLNECPKKAHCKLLPTSLKFSSITNGEIRGISSVDSKLFHILLFRCKNMKVQSIDISAPGDSPNTDGIHISSSSNISISQTRIGTGDDCISIGPGTTQVTMSNVFCGPGHGISVGSLGKFPKEEDVQGIHVENCTISDTTNGLRIKTWADSASSSASGFAYEDIVMNNVANPIIIDQQYCPYSSCPQKGPSRLKISDISFKNIRGTTSSKGAVNLLCSEAFPCQNVKLDDIKLEYNKQGETSTASCTNVKGVSAGVQMPPTCL
;
A
#
# COMPACT_ATOMS: atom_id res chain seq x y z
N MET A 1 45.93 23.31 42.45
CA MET A 1 44.97 24.01 41.56
C MET A 1 44.32 22.92 40.72
N ALA A 2 43.18 22.42 41.16
CA ALA A 2 42.47 21.33 40.50
C ALA A 2 41.36 21.91 39.63
N CYS A 3 41.41 21.67 38.33
CA CYS A 3 40.28 21.93 37.44
C CYS A 3 39.24 20.82 37.66
N ALA A 4 38.12 21.18 38.27
CA ALA A 4 36.94 20.34 38.31
C ALA A 4 36.31 20.32 36.90
N GLY A 5 36.17 19.11 36.34
CA GLY A 5 35.40 18.89 35.12
C GLY A 5 33.92 19.15 35.38
N ALA A 6 33.30 19.94 34.50
CA ALA A 6 31.86 20.04 34.42
C ALA A 6 31.32 18.71 33.85
N ALA A 7 30.49 18.02 34.64
CA ALA A 7 29.70 16.91 34.16
C ALA A 7 28.52 17.48 33.35
N ASP A 8 28.47 17.15 32.05
CA ASP A 8 27.29 17.34 31.22
C ASP A 8 26.14 16.45 31.74
N THR A 9 25.19 17.04 32.46
CA THR A 9 23.96 16.39 32.90
C THR A 9 22.77 16.93 32.13
N ASN A 10 22.33 16.22 31.08
CA ASN A 10 20.93 15.87 30.79
C ASN A 10 20.79 15.32 29.35
N SER A 11 21.11 14.05 29.15
CA SER A 11 20.35 13.24 28.20
C SER A 11 19.13 12.75 28.98
N SER A 12 17.95 13.37 28.76
CA SER A 12 16.71 12.78 29.28
C SER A 12 16.52 11.42 28.61
N SER A 13 16.56 10.35 29.39
CA SER A 13 16.24 9.01 28.90
C SER A 13 14.85 9.04 28.29
N ALA A 14 14.69 8.46 27.09
CA ALA A 14 13.38 8.35 26.45
C ALA A 14 12.39 7.66 27.41
N GLY A 15 11.15 8.16 27.48
CA GLY A 15 10.11 7.52 28.27
C GLY A 15 9.77 6.16 27.66
N GLU A 16 9.90 5.08 28.43
CA GLU A 16 9.57 3.72 27.97
C GLU A 16 8.27 3.25 28.62
N PHE A 17 7.32 2.85 27.77
CA PHE A 17 5.97 2.47 28.14
C PHE A 17 5.73 1.04 27.66
N ASN A 18 6.12 0.06 28.47
CA ASN A 18 5.94 -1.35 28.13
C ASN A 18 4.49 -1.78 28.41
N VAL A 19 3.78 -2.30 27.40
CA VAL A 19 2.37 -2.71 27.52
C VAL A 19 2.10 -3.68 28.69
N MET A 20 3.08 -4.50 29.09
CA MET A 20 2.95 -5.41 30.24
C MET A 20 2.88 -4.68 31.58
N GLN A 21 3.50 -3.50 31.70
CA GLN A 21 3.37 -2.65 32.90
C GLN A 21 1.98 -2.01 33.00
N TYR A 22 1.21 -2.04 31.92
CA TYR A 22 -0.18 -1.59 31.84
C TYR A 22 -1.18 -2.74 31.85
N GLY A 23 -0.74 -3.96 32.21
CA GLY A 23 -1.60 -5.13 32.40
C GLY A 23 -1.70 -6.07 31.20
N ALA A 24 -0.93 -5.85 30.13
CA ALA A 24 -0.94 -6.78 29.00
C ALA A 24 -0.33 -8.15 29.38
N ILE A 25 -0.97 -9.22 28.91
CA ILE A 25 -0.59 -10.61 29.11
C ILE A 25 -0.26 -11.23 27.75
N ALA A 26 0.96 -11.77 27.63
CA ALA A 26 1.51 -12.33 26.40
C ALA A 26 1.16 -13.83 26.20
N ASP A 27 -0.09 -14.21 26.43
CA ASP A 27 -0.59 -15.60 26.35
C ASP A 27 -1.26 -15.93 24.99
N GLY A 28 -1.40 -14.95 24.11
CA GLY A 28 -2.09 -15.06 22.83
C GLY A 28 -3.61 -15.28 22.91
N ALA A 29 -4.21 -15.13 24.10
CA ALA A 29 -5.61 -15.42 24.37
C ALA A 29 -6.35 -14.29 25.11
N THR A 30 -5.69 -13.61 26.04
CA THR A 30 -6.22 -12.45 26.76
C THR A 30 -6.29 -11.26 25.80
N ASP A 31 -7.44 -10.56 25.75
CA ASP A 31 -7.56 -9.34 24.96
C ASP A 31 -6.81 -8.19 25.66
N ASN A 32 -5.79 -7.67 24.99
CA ASN A 32 -4.87 -6.67 25.52
C ASN A 32 -5.21 -5.24 25.07
N SER A 33 -6.35 -5.02 24.41
CA SER A 33 -6.74 -3.72 23.84
C SER A 33 -6.67 -2.57 24.86
N GLU A 34 -7.20 -2.80 26.07
CA GLU A 34 -7.20 -1.78 27.13
C GLU A 34 -5.79 -1.45 27.65
N ALA A 35 -4.94 -2.48 27.82
CA ALA A 35 -3.56 -2.30 28.25
C ALA A 35 -2.73 -1.55 27.20
N PHE A 36 -2.95 -1.84 25.91
CA PHE A 36 -2.31 -1.15 24.80
C PHE A 36 -2.75 0.32 24.72
N ASP A 37 -4.05 0.61 24.86
CA ASP A 37 -4.57 1.99 24.88
C ASP A 37 -4.04 2.79 26.08
N ALA A 38 -4.00 2.19 27.27
CA ALA A 38 -3.46 2.82 28.47
C ALA A 38 -1.97 3.16 28.31
N ALA A 39 -1.17 2.22 27.80
CA ALA A 39 0.25 2.45 27.54
C ALA A 39 0.49 3.53 26.47
N TRP A 40 -0.32 3.54 25.39
CA TRP A 40 -0.27 4.57 24.35
C TRP A 40 -0.56 5.96 24.91
N LYS A 41 -1.63 6.11 25.72
CA LYS A 41 -2.00 7.40 26.32
C LYS A 41 -0.87 7.95 27.19
N ALA A 42 -0.30 7.12 28.06
CA ALA A 42 0.83 7.51 28.90
C ALA A 42 2.05 7.90 28.05
N ALA A 43 2.35 7.15 26.98
CA ALA A 43 3.42 7.48 26.05
C ALA A 43 3.18 8.82 25.34
N CYS A 44 1.94 9.10 24.94
CA CYS A 44 1.55 10.28 24.16
C CYS A 44 1.58 11.57 25.01
N GLU A 45 1.31 11.45 26.31
CA GLU A 45 1.37 12.54 27.29
C GLU A 45 2.80 12.84 27.79
N TRP A 46 3.76 11.95 27.49
CA TRP A 46 5.15 12.11 27.90
C TRP A 46 5.79 13.38 27.32
N LYS A 47 6.67 13.99 28.11
CA LYS A 47 7.44 15.19 27.71
C LYS A 47 8.84 14.80 27.27
N GLY A 48 9.04 14.72 25.96
CA GLY A 48 10.29 14.34 25.31
C GLY A 48 10.15 13.08 24.47
N PRO A 49 11.26 12.49 24.00
CA PRO A 49 11.23 11.24 23.26
C PRO A 49 10.48 10.15 24.04
N SER A 50 9.56 9.46 23.37
CA SER A 50 8.67 8.47 24.00
C SER A 50 8.62 7.19 23.17
N ARG A 51 8.53 6.04 23.84
CA ARG A 51 8.53 4.72 23.23
C ARG A 51 7.47 3.82 23.88
N LEU A 52 6.40 3.51 23.14
CA LEU A 52 5.53 2.38 23.43
C LEU A 52 6.26 1.08 23.07
N VAL A 53 6.41 0.16 24.02
CA VAL A 53 7.13 -1.10 23.84
C VAL A 53 6.15 -2.27 23.89
N ILE A 54 6.08 -3.03 22.81
CA ILE A 54 5.42 -4.34 22.74
C ILE A 54 6.55 -5.38 22.74
N PRO A 55 6.86 -5.99 23.90
CA PRO A 55 8.00 -6.89 24.04
C PRO A 55 7.76 -8.22 23.30
N GLU A 56 8.75 -9.11 23.33
CA GLU A 56 8.58 -10.48 22.83
C GLU A 56 7.43 -11.20 23.54
N GLY A 57 6.72 -12.04 22.80
CA GLY A 57 5.48 -12.69 23.24
C GLY A 57 4.38 -12.61 22.19
N THR A 58 3.25 -13.25 22.44
CA THR A 58 2.07 -13.17 21.58
C THR A 58 0.94 -12.46 22.31
N PHE A 59 0.43 -11.37 21.73
CA PHE A 59 -0.64 -10.56 22.32
C PHE A 59 -1.87 -10.62 21.42
N LEU A 60 -2.99 -11.13 21.93
CA LEU A 60 -4.27 -10.92 21.29
C LEU A 60 -4.70 -9.48 21.56
N VAL A 61 -5.00 -8.73 20.51
CA VAL A 61 -5.45 -7.33 20.59
C VAL A 61 -6.68 -7.18 19.71
N GLY A 62 -7.80 -6.77 20.30
CA GLY A 62 -8.98 -6.28 19.59
C GLY A 62 -8.72 -4.95 18.85
N PRO A 63 -9.76 -4.31 18.33
CA PRO A 63 -9.62 -3.02 17.65
C PRO A 63 -9.15 -1.92 18.61
N VAL A 64 -8.12 -1.17 18.21
CA VAL A 64 -7.54 -0.08 19.02
C VAL A 64 -7.28 1.15 18.17
N LEU A 65 -7.52 2.32 18.77
CA LEU A 65 -7.29 3.63 18.17
C LEU A 65 -6.23 4.39 18.98
N PHE A 66 -5.02 4.43 18.45
CA PHE A 66 -3.90 5.22 18.92
C PHE A 66 -3.99 6.65 18.39
N LYS A 67 -4.74 7.48 19.11
CA LYS A 67 -5.06 8.86 18.73
C LYS A 67 -4.08 9.85 19.34
N GLY A 68 -3.63 10.80 18.52
CA GLY A 68 -2.93 12.03 18.92
C GLY A 68 -3.86 13.27 18.94
N PRO A 69 -3.30 14.48 18.97
CA PRO A 69 -1.87 14.77 18.84
C PRO A 69 -1.07 14.37 20.08
N CYS A 70 0.20 14.01 19.87
CA CYS A 70 1.18 13.76 20.94
C CYS A 70 2.27 14.84 20.89
N PRO A 71 1.92 16.13 21.07
CA PRO A 71 2.80 17.25 20.72
C PRO A 71 4.07 17.33 21.57
N SER A 72 4.05 16.72 22.76
CA SER A 72 5.21 16.67 23.66
C SER A 72 6.03 15.39 23.50
N ALA A 73 5.49 14.37 22.83
CA ALA A 73 6.14 13.08 22.62
C ALA A 73 6.78 13.04 21.23
N SER A 74 8.00 13.58 21.11
CA SER A 74 8.70 13.69 19.84
C SER A 74 10.15 13.16 19.93
N PRO A 75 10.52 12.12 19.16
CA PRO A 75 9.62 11.28 18.36
C PRO A 75 8.70 10.41 19.24
N MET A 76 7.54 10.05 18.70
CA MET A 76 6.66 9.01 19.23
C MET A 76 7.01 7.68 18.56
N VAL A 77 7.61 6.75 19.30
CA VAL A 77 8.05 5.46 18.79
C VAL A 77 7.13 4.34 19.28
N VAL A 78 6.68 3.49 18.37
CA VAL A 78 6.02 2.22 18.67
C VAL A 78 7.00 1.11 18.31
N GLN A 79 7.61 0.50 19.33
CA GLN A 79 8.57 -0.59 19.17
C GLN A 79 7.87 -1.94 19.37
N VAL A 80 7.65 -2.65 18.27
CA VAL A 80 7.05 -3.97 18.19
C VAL A 80 8.15 -5.02 18.08
N LYS A 81 8.36 -5.81 19.13
CA LYS A 81 9.25 -6.99 19.12
C LYS A 81 8.47 -8.30 19.08
N GLY A 82 7.29 -8.34 19.70
CA GLY A 82 6.43 -9.52 19.73
C GLY A 82 5.54 -9.68 18.51
N LYS A 83 4.63 -10.65 18.63
CA LYS A 83 3.54 -10.91 17.68
C LYS A 83 2.24 -10.35 18.25
N VAL A 84 1.66 -9.38 17.55
CA VAL A 84 0.32 -8.86 17.83
C VAL A 84 -0.63 -9.60 16.90
N LYS A 85 -1.66 -10.27 17.42
CA LYS A 85 -2.65 -10.99 16.60
C LYS A 85 -4.06 -10.44 16.81
N ALA A 86 -4.82 -10.34 15.73
CA ALA A 86 -6.15 -9.76 15.71
C ALA A 86 -7.21 -10.71 16.26
N SER A 87 -8.30 -10.21 16.85
CA SER A 87 -9.46 -11.07 17.15
C SER A 87 -10.05 -11.71 15.88
N THR A 88 -10.49 -12.97 15.97
CA THR A 88 -11.24 -13.66 14.89
C THR A 88 -12.75 -13.39 14.96
N GLU A 89 -13.24 -12.84 16.07
CA GLU A 89 -14.66 -12.53 16.27
C GLU A 89 -15.03 -11.20 15.59
N MET A 90 -15.66 -11.28 14.41
CA MET A 90 -16.02 -10.11 13.60
C MET A 90 -17.01 -9.15 14.29
N SER A 91 -17.79 -9.63 15.26
CA SER A 91 -18.69 -8.81 16.08
C SER A 91 -17.95 -7.81 16.99
N LYS A 92 -16.67 -8.05 17.29
CA LYS A 92 -15.84 -7.16 18.12
C LYS A 92 -15.34 -5.93 17.36
N TYR A 93 -15.47 -5.90 16.03
CA TYR A 93 -14.99 -4.78 15.20
C TYR A 93 -16.08 -3.71 15.05
N PRO A 94 -15.91 -2.52 15.67
CA PRO A 94 -16.89 -1.44 15.58
C PRO A 94 -16.84 -0.71 14.22
N SER A 95 -15.74 -0.88 13.47
CA SER A 95 -15.48 -0.28 12.17
C SER A 95 -14.66 -1.25 11.30
N ASP A 96 -14.32 -0.81 10.09
CA ASP A 96 -13.58 -1.60 9.10
C ASP A 96 -12.05 -1.52 9.32
N ASP A 97 -11.60 -1.35 10.56
CA ASP A 97 -10.20 -1.16 10.93
C ASP A 97 -9.84 -1.97 12.20
N TRP A 98 -8.61 -2.47 12.29
CA TRP A 98 -8.06 -3.15 13.47
C TRP A 98 -7.20 -2.20 14.33
N ILE A 99 -5.99 -1.85 13.88
CA ILE A 99 -5.11 -0.92 14.60
C ILE A 99 -5.02 0.38 13.82
N VAL A 100 -5.43 1.48 14.45
CA VAL A 100 -5.43 2.80 13.83
C VAL A 100 -4.48 3.74 14.57
N PHE A 101 -3.52 4.32 13.86
CA PHE A 101 -2.74 5.46 14.30
C PHE A 101 -3.30 6.74 13.67
N GLN A 102 -3.63 7.75 14.48
CA GLN A 102 -4.33 8.93 13.99
C GLN A 102 -3.79 10.25 14.56
N TYR A 103 -3.62 11.26 13.70
CA TYR A 103 -3.27 12.64 14.07
C TYR A 103 -1.95 12.76 14.85
N VAL A 104 -0.90 12.07 14.41
CA VAL A 104 0.43 12.14 15.03
C VAL A 104 1.43 12.73 14.03
N ASP A 105 2.26 13.64 14.51
CA ASP A 105 3.43 14.15 13.79
C ASP A 105 4.69 13.43 14.31
N GLY A 106 5.51 12.88 13.41
CA GLY A 106 6.75 12.20 13.78
C GLY A 106 6.57 10.80 14.39
N LEU A 107 5.50 10.06 14.00
CA LEU A 107 5.28 8.68 14.42
C LEU A 107 6.29 7.72 13.79
N VAL A 108 6.93 6.86 14.58
CA VAL A 108 7.80 5.77 14.10
C VAL A 108 7.28 4.42 14.57
N VAL A 109 6.90 3.53 13.65
CA VAL A 109 6.54 2.13 13.96
C VAL A 109 7.68 1.21 13.50
N THR A 110 8.28 0.47 14.42
CA THR A 110 9.47 -0.35 14.13
C THR A 110 9.64 -1.51 15.12
N GLY A 111 10.68 -2.33 14.98
CA GLY A 111 11.15 -3.24 16.04
C GLY A 111 11.31 -4.72 15.67
N GLY A 112 10.97 -5.13 14.44
CA GLY A 112 11.13 -6.51 13.95
C GLY A 112 9.91 -7.40 14.15
N GLY A 113 8.93 -6.97 14.94
CA GLY A 113 7.74 -7.76 15.28
C GLY A 113 6.71 -7.90 14.16
N THR A 114 5.65 -8.65 14.46
CA THR A 114 4.62 -9.05 13.48
C THR A 114 3.23 -8.60 13.90
N PHE A 115 2.46 -8.09 12.95
CA PHE A 115 1.01 -7.94 13.04
C PHE A 115 0.33 -9.05 12.23
N ASP A 116 -0.36 -9.95 12.92
CA ASP A 116 -1.09 -11.08 12.33
C ASP A 116 -2.60 -10.77 12.33
N GLY A 117 -3.13 -10.50 11.13
CA GLY A 117 -4.52 -10.15 10.93
C GLY A 117 -5.49 -11.32 11.06
N GLN A 118 -5.01 -12.57 11.14
CA GLN A 118 -5.84 -13.79 11.15
C GLN A 118 -6.93 -13.80 10.06
N GLY A 119 -6.56 -13.44 8.83
CA GLY A 119 -7.44 -13.16 7.70
C GLY A 119 -8.40 -14.30 7.33
N ALA A 120 -7.92 -15.54 7.40
CA ALA A 120 -8.69 -16.74 7.08
C ALA A 120 -10.01 -16.87 7.84
N SER A 121 -10.12 -16.26 9.03
CA SER A 121 -11.37 -16.28 9.80
C SER A 121 -12.48 -15.41 9.19
N ALA A 122 -12.15 -14.53 8.23
CA ALA A 122 -13.07 -13.53 7.70
C ALA A 122 -13.19 -13.51 6.18
N TRP A 123 -12.23 -14.06 5.42
CA TRP A 123 -12.22 -13.98 3.95
C TRP A 123 -13.49 -14.52 3.28
N SER A 124 -14.11 -15.56 3.82
CA SER A 124 -15.38 -16.11 3.31
C SER A 124 -16.57 -15.15 3.44
N LEU A 125 -16.45 -14.12 4.28
CA LEU A 125 -17.44 -13.08 4.50
C LEU A 125 -17.27 -11.90 3.51
N ASN A 126 -16.20 -11.87 2.72
CA ASN A 126 -15.93 -10.78 1.80
C ASN A 126 -16.82 -10.86 0.55
N GLU A 127 -17.80 -9.96 0.46
CA GLU A 127 -18.69 -9.85 -0.70
C GLU A 127 -18.24 -8.77 -1.70
N CYS A 128 -17.20 -7.99 -1.40
CA CYS A 128 -16.74 -6.89 -2.23
C CYS A 128 -16.26 -7.27 -3.64
N PRO A 129 -15.74 -8.49 -3.88
CA PRO A 129 -15.50 -8.95 -5.25
C PRO A 129 -16.77 -9.17 -6.06
N LYS A 130 -17.93 -9.35 -5.41
CA LYS A 130 -19.20 -9.73 -6.04
C LYS A 130 -20.23 -8.61 -6.07
N LYS A 131 -20.16 -7.66 -5.13
CA LYS A 131 -21.17 -6.61 -4.93
C LYS A 131 -20.52 -5.23 -4.89
N ALA A 132 -21.14 -4.27 -5.61
CA ALA A 132 -20.72 -2.87 -5.60
C ALA A 132 -20.86 -2.18 -4.24
N HIS A 133 -21.87 -2.60 -3.47
CA HIS A 133 -22.08 -2.20 -2.09
C HIS A 133 -21.88 -3.44 -1.22
N CYS A 134 -20.78 -3.47 -0.49
CA CYS A 134 -20.39 -4.55 0.40
C CYS A 134 -19.99 -3.96 1.76
N LYS A 135 -20.06 -4.79 2.81
CA LYS A 135 -19.41 -4.46 4.09
C LYS A 135 -17.91 -4.77 3.94
N LEU A 136 -17.07 -3.79 4.26
CA LEU A 136 -15.63 -4.00 4.25
C LEU A 136 -15.21 -4.88 5.44
N LEU A 137 -14.14 -5.65 5.24
CA LEU A 137 -13.48 -6.35 6.32
C LEU A 137 -12.42 -5.44 6.98
N PRO A 138 -11.99 -5.73 8.22
CA PRO A 138 -11.00 -4.90 8.92
C PRO A 138 -9.66 -4.81 8.19
N THR A 139 -9.21 -3.59 7.92
CA THR A 139 -7.81 -3.29 7.56
C THR A 139 -6.90 -3.50 8.78
N SER A 140 -5.74 -4.13 8.59
CA SER A 140 -4.87 -4.47 9.74
C SER A 140 -4.23 -3.25 10.38
N LEU A 141 -3.53 -2.43 9.58
CA LEU A 141 -2.86 -1.22 10.06
C LEU A 141 -3.35 0.00 9.27
N LYS A 142 -3.91 0.99 9.96
CA LYS A 142 -4.31 2.26 9.34
C LYS A 142 -3.55 3.42 9.93
N PHE A 143 -2.95 4.21 9.05
CA PHE A 143 -2.30 5.46 9.36
C PHE A 143 -3.16 6.57 8.78
N SER A 144 -3.74 7.38 9.64
CA SER A 144 -4.71 8.41 9.26
C SER A 144 -4.23 9.78 9.72
N SER A 145 -4.00 10.69 8.76
CA SER A 145 -3.54 12.05 9.06
C SER A 145 -2.22 12.08 9.85
N ILE A 146 -1.28 11.22 9.45
CA ILE A 146 0.09 11.21 9.99
C ILE A 146 0.96 12.14 9.16
N THR A 147 1.78 12.95 9.83
CA THR A 147 2.80 13.79 9.19
C THR A 147 4.19 13.35 9.63
N ASN A 148 5.16 13.38 8.71
CA ASN A 148 6.56 13.09 8.99
C ASN A 148 6.78 11.71 9.66
N GLY A 149 5.99 10.71 9.26
CA GLY A 149 5.99 9.39 9.88
C GLY A 149 6.90 8.37 9.19
N GLU A 150 7.20 7.30 9.91
CA GLU A 150 8.01 6.18 9.44
C GLU A 150 7.43 4.83 9.89
N ILE A 151 7.41 3.86 8.98
CA ILE A 151 7.13 2.45 9.24
C ILE A 151 8.34 1.66 8.75
N ARG A 152 9.05 0.96 9.65
CA ARG A 152 10.27 0.26 9.27
C ARG A 152 10.52 -1.04 10.00
N GLY A 153 10.83 -2.09 9.25
CA GLY A 153 11.29 -3.35 9.83
C GLY A 153 10.21 -4.07 10.64
N ILE A 154 8.98 -4.11 10.13
CA ILE A 154 7.88 -4.87 10.71
C ILE A 154 7.34 -5.87 9.69
N SER A 155 6.62 -6.89 10.16
CA SER A 155 5.89 -7.82 9.31
C SER A 155 4.38 -7.64 9.45
N SER A 156 3.63 -7.77 8.36
CA SER A 156 2.17 -7.86 8.38
C SER A 156 1.70 -9.12 7.66
N VAL A 157 0.99 -10.00 8.37
CA VAL A 157 0.63 -11.34 7.90
C VAL A 157 -0.89 -11.50 7.91
N ASP A 158 -1.42 -12.14 6.87
CA ASP A 158 -2.82 -12.56 6.75
C ASP A 158 -3.84 -11.49 7.16
N SER A 159 -3.85 -10.35 6.48
CA SER A 159 -4.88 -9.33 6.75
C SER A 159 -6.28 -9.82 6.33
N LYS A 160 -7.32 -9.33 7.01
CA LYS A 160 -8.73 -9.60 6.63
C LYS A 160 -9.15 -8.80 5.39
N LEU A 161 -8.58 -7.61 5.21
CA LEU A 161 -8.68 -6.74 4.03
C LEU A 161 -7.28 -6.20 3.72
N PHE A 162 -7.07 -4.89 3.65
CA PHE A 162 -5.76 -4.30 3.39
C PHE A 162 -4.81 -4.56 4.56
N HIS A 163 -3.53 -4.80 4.28
CA HIS A 163 -2.50 -4.91 5.31
C HIS A 163 -2.18 -3.53 5.90
N ILE A 164 -1.86 -2.56 5.05
CA ILE A 164 -1.54 -1.19 5.44
C ILE A 164 -2.38 -0.19 4.63
N LEU A 165 -3.04 0.74 5.31
CA LEU A 165 -3.74 1.89 4.72
C LEU A 165 -3.07 3.20 5.15
N LEU A 166 -2.55 3.95 4.18
CA LEU A 166 -2.08 5.33 4.36
C LEU A 166 -3.16 6.29 3.85
N PHE A 167 -3.86 6.94 4.77
CA PHE A 167 -4.94 7.86 4.45
C PHE A 167 -4.65 9.27 4.97
N ARG A 168 -4.72 10.28 4.10
CA ARG A 168 -4.44 11.68 4.47
C ARG A 168 -3.06 11.90 5.10
N CYS A 169 -2.09 11.07 4.75
CA CYS A 169 -0.75 11.15 5.30
C CYS A 169 0.14 12.08 4.47
N LYS A 170 1.15 12.68 5.10
CA LYS A 170 2.13 13.53 4.44
C LYS A 170 3.54 13.21 4.91
N ASN A 171 4.50 13.13 3.99
CA ASN A 171 5.91 12.85 4.30
C ASN A 171 6.07 11.52 5.06
N MET A 172 5.60 10.42 4.48
CA MET A 172 5.74 9.08 5.08
C MET A 172 6.90 8.31 4.45
N LYS A 173 7.63 7.57 5.28
CA LYS A 173 8.60 6.57 4.86
C LYS A 173 8.14 5.17 5.26
N VAL A 174 8.07 4.25 4.30
CA VAL A 174 7.81 2.83 4.54
C VAL A 174 9.00 2.06 4.02
N GLN A 175 9.72 1.38 4.90
CA GLN A 175 11.02 0.79 4.53
C GLN A 175 11.24 -0.60 5.15
N SER A 176 11.79 -1.53 4.38
CA SER A 176 12.23 -2.83 4.92
C SER A 176 11.12 -3.58 5.65
N ILE A 177 9.89 -3.55 5.13
CA ILE A 177 8.78 -4.33 5.70
C ILE A 177 8.53 -5.58 4.87
N ASP A 178 7.92 -6.58 5.51
CA ASP A 178 7.47 -7.82 4.87
C ASP A 178 5.94 -7.94 5.01
N ILE A 179 5.26 -8.17 3.90
CA ILE A 179 3.80 -8.33 3.84
C ILE A 179 3.49 -9.64 3.15
N SER A 180 2.72 -10.51 3.82
CA SER A 180 2.38 -11.84 3.29
C SER A 180 0.93 -12.24 3.56
N ALA A 181 0.25 -12.70 2.53
CA ALA A 181 -1.02 -13.45 2.59
C ALA A 181 -1.08 -14.43 1.40
N PRO A 182 -1.95 -15.47 1.43
CA PRO A 182 -2.15 -16.37 0.31
C PRO A 182 -2.48 -15.64 -1.00
N GLY A 183 -2.01 -16.14 -2.14
CA GLY A 183 -2.28 -15.52 -3.46
C GLY A 183 -3.75 -15.51 -3.88
N ASP A 184 -4.61 -16.22 -3.17
CA ASP A 184 -6.06 -16.30 -3.36
C ASP A 184 -6.87 -15.59 -2.25
N SER A 185 -6.22 -14.88 -1.32
CA SER A 185 -6.93 -14.13 -0.27
C SER A 185 -7.58 -12.85 -0.80
N PRO A 186 -8.91 -12.67 -0.65
CA PRO A 186 -9.65 -11.64 -1.37
C PRO A 186 -9.43 -10.24 -0.79
N ASN A 187 -9.07 -9.27 -1.66
CA ASN A 187 -8.87 -7.86 -1.30
C ASN A 187 -7.85 -7.63 -0.18
N THR A 188 -6.79 -8.41 -0.21
CA THR A 188 -5.66 -8.32 0.73
C THR A 188 -4.57 -7.39 0.22
N ASP A 189 -4.93 -6.18 -0.22
CA ASP A 189 -3.95 -5.22 -0.72
C ASP A 189 -2.82 -5.02 0.28
N GLY A 190 -1.57 -4.96 -0.20
CA GLY A 190 -0.41 -4.79 0.67
C GLY A 190 -0.37 -3.39 1.29
N ILE A 191 -0.13 -2.37 0.45
CA ILE A 191 -0.15 -0.98 0.87
C ILE A 191 -1.16 -0.20 0.02
N HIS A 192 -2.26 0.23 0.63
CA HIS A 192 -3.21 1.14 0.00
C HIS A 192 -2.90 2.59 0.40
N ILE A 193 -2.84 3.51 -0.56
CA ILE A 193 -2.55 4.93 -0.34
C ILE A 193 -3.70 5.76 -0.91
N SER A 194 -4.27 6.67 -0.12
CA SER A 194 -5.29 7.60 -0.61
C SER A 194 -5.20 8.97 0.08
N SER A 195 -5.51 10.03 -0.67
CA SER A 195 -5.48 11.42 -0.20
C SER A 195 -4.15 11.82 0.46
N SER A 196 -3.03 11.23 0.04
CA SER A 196 -1.74 11.35 0.74
C SER A 196 -0.67 11.96 -0.16
N SER A 197 0.33 12.61 0.42
CA SER A 197 1.40 13.27 -0.35
C SER A 197 2.80 12.97 0.17
N ASN A 198 3.78 12.94 -0.73
CA ASN A 198 5.19 12.70 -0.39
C ASN A 198 5.38 11.38 0.37
N ILE A 199 5.07 10.27 -0.29
CA ILE A 199 5.18 8.92 0.28
C ILE A 199 6.36 8.22 -0.37
N SER A 200 7.23 7.61 0.43
CA SER A 200 8.33 6.78 -0.07
C SER A 200 8.19 5.36 0.46
N ILE A 201 8.24 4.37 -0.44
CA ILE A 201 8.21 2.95 -0.13
C ILE A 201 9.49 2.33 -0.68
N SER A 202 10.28 1.66 0.16
CA SER A 202 11.54 1.08 -0.32
C SER A 202 11.96 -0.21 0.37
N GLN A 203 12.70 -1.06 -0.35
CA GLN A 203 13.31 -2.28 0.20
C GLN A 203 12.29 -3.23 0.83
N THR A 204 11.11 -3.34 0.24
CA THR A 204 9.95 -4.02 0.82
C THR A 204 9.57 -5.25 0.00
N ARG A 205 9.12 -6.31 0.68
CA ARG A 205 8.59 -7.53 0.04
C ARG A 205 7.09 -7.63 0.32
N ILE A 206 6.30 -7.82 -0.74
CA ILE A 206 4.84 -7.92 -0.65
C ILE A 206 4.38 -9.11 -1.49
N GLY A 207 3.65 -10.04 -0.88
CA GLY A 207 2.91 -11.09 -1.58
C GLY A 207 1.54 -11.26 -0.96
N THR A 208 0.48 -11.06 -1.73
CA THR A 208 -0.91 -11.12 -1.25
C THR A 208 -1.84 -11.65 -2.34
N GLY A 209 -3.15 -11.65 -2.09
CA GLY A 209 -4.15 -12.03 -3.09
C GLY A 209 -4.75 -10.86 -3.87
N ASP A 210 -4.26 -9.63 -3.69
CA ASP A 210 -4.70 -8.44 -4.44
C ASP A 210 -3.52 -7.51 -4.76
N ASP A 211 -3.75 -6.20 -4.95
CA ASP A 211 -2.71 -5.24 -5.30
C ASP A 211 -1.57 -5.23 -4.26
N CYS A 212 -0.31 -5.37 -4.68
CA CYS A 212 0.82 -5.20 -3.77
C CYS A 212 0.83 -3.78 -3.21
N ILE A 213 0.65 -2.80 -4.10
CA ILE A 213 0.49 -1.39 -3.76
C ILE A 213 -0.63 -0.82 -4.62
N SER A 214 -1.64 -0.22 -4.00
CA SER A 214 -2.75 0.44 -4.67
C SER A 214 -2.80 1.94 -4.33
N ILE A 215 -2.93 2.79 -5.35
CA ILE A 215 -2.95 4.25 -5.24
C ILE A 215 -4.34 4.76 -5.59
N GLY A 216 -5.05 5.26 -4.59
CA GLY A 216 -6.36 5.89 -4.71
C GLY A 216 -6.30 7.41 -4.97
N PRO A 217 -7.47 8.03 -5.17
CA PRO A 217 -7.61 9.46 -5.49
C PRO A 217 -6.96 10.39 -4.46
N GLY A 218 -6.58 11.60 -4.92
CA GLY A 218 -5.94 12.64 -4.10
C GLY A 218 -4.51 12.32 -3.65
N THR A 219 -3.87 11.34 -4.28
CA THR A 219 -2.52 10.93 -3.92
C THR A 219 -1.49 11.60 -4.82
N THR A 220 -0.49 12.25 -4.22
CA THR A 220 0.57 12.94 -4.99
C THR A 220 1.97 12.58 -4.51
N GLN A 221 2.95 12.60 -5.42
CA GLN A 221 4.37 12.43 -5.09
C GLN A 221 4.65 11.13 -4.32
N VAL A 222 4.47 9.99 -4.97
CA VAL A 222 4.80 8.67 -4.42
C VAL A 222 6.02 8.11 -5.11
N THR A 223 7.01 7.66 -4.35
CA THR A 223 8.20 6.97 -4.87
C THR A 223 8.27 5.57 -4.31
N MET A 224 8.48 4.59 -5.19
CA MET A 224 8.62 3.17 -4.86
C MET A 224 9.93 2.66 -5.43
N SER A 225 10.82 2.15 -4.59
CA SER A 225 12.12 1.64 -5.06
C SER A 225 12.54 0.34 -4.40
N ASN A 226 13.11 -0.59 -5.17
CA ASN A 226 13.56 -1.88 -4.65
C ASN A 226 12.42 -2.66 -3.95
N VAL A 227 11.23 -2.68 -4.57
CA VAL A 227 10.09 -3.45 -4.09
C VAL A 227 10.02 -4.79 -4.82
N PHE A 228 9.88 -5.87 -4.06
CA PHE A 228 9.46 -7.16 -4.60
C PHE A 228 7.95 -7.31 -4.41
N CYS A 229 7.22 -7.55 -5.49
CA CYS A 229 5.77 -7.71 -5.50
C CYS A 229 5.40 -9.05 -6.13
N GLY A 230 4.73 -9.92 -5.39
CA GLY A 230 4.34 -11.23 -5.90
C GLY A 230 4.17 -12.30 -4.83
N PRO A 231 3.11 -13.13 -4.87
CA PRO A 231 1.97 -13.09 -5.81
C PRO A 231 1.03 -11.88 -5.55
N GLY A 232 -0.01 -11.71 -6.39
CA GLY A 232 -1.02 -10.65 -6.24
C GLY A 232 -1.44 -10.00 -7.56
N HIS A 233 -1.85 -8.72 -7.51
CA HIS A 233 -2.34 -7.96 -8.67
C HIS A 233 -1.39 -6.87 -9.18
N GLY A 234 -0.17 -6.78 -8.65
CA GLY A 234 0.85 -5.83 -9.09
C GLY A 234 0.81 -4.49 -8.38
N ILE A 235 1.33 -3.45 -9.04
CA ILE A 235 1.29 -2.07 -8.58
C ILE A 235 0.24 -1.33 -9.39
N SER A 236 -0.80 -0.86 -8.72
CA SER A 236 -1.99 -0.31 -9.36
C SER A 236 -2.28 1.13 -8.96
N VAL A 237 -2.53 1.99 -9.95
CA VAL A 237 -3.21 3.27 -9.76
C VAL A 237 -4.70 3.08 -10.04
N GLY A 238 -5.53 3.39 -9.05
CA GLY A 238 -6.98 3.30 -9.11
C GLY A 238 -7.59 2.16 -8.26
N SER A 239 -8.88 1.84 -8.42
CA SER A 239 -9.75 2.41 -9.47
C SER A 239 -10.05 3.88 -9.25
N LEU A 240 -9.83 4.70 -10.28
CA LEU A 240 -10.12 6.13 -10.24
C LEU A 240 -11.41 6.48 -10.98
N GLY A 241 -12.01 7.59 -10.60
CA GLY A 241 -13.18 8.20 -11.22
C GLY A 241 -14.50 7.55 -10.85
N LYS A 242 -14.57 6.78 -9.76
CA LYS A 242 -15.80 6.13 -9.28
C LYS A 242 -16.81 7.17 -8.77
N PHE A 243 -16.31 8.16 -8.04
CA PHE A 243 -17.10 9.16 -7.37
C PHE A 243 -16.89 10.55 -7.99
N PRO A 244 -17.91 11.43 -7.94
CA PRO A 244 -17.74 12.81 -8.34
C PRO A 244 -16.75 13.54 -7.41
N LYS A 245 -15.99 14.49 -7.96
CA LYS A 245 -15.04 15.34 -7.21
C LYS A 245 -13.89 14.55 -6.56
N GLU A 246 -13.53 13.41 -7.12
CA GLU A 246 -12.25 12.79 -6.80
C GLU A 246 -11.10 13.75 -7.17
N GLU A 247 -10.14 13.88 -6.25
CA GLU A 247 -8.92 14.65 -6.48
C GLU A 247 -7.96 13.89 -7.40
N ASP A 248 -7.13 14.64 -8.11
CA ASP A 248 -6.16 14.11 -9.06
C ASP A 248 -5.11 13.22 -8.39
N VAL A 249 -4.53 12.32 -9.18
CA VAL A 249 -3.34 11.54 -8.80
C VAL A 249 -2.15 12.02 -9.63
N GLN A 250 -1.06 12.38 -8.98
CA GLN A 250 0.09 13.00 -9.66
C GLN A 250 1.43 12.51 -9.15
N GLY A 251 2.41 12.34 -10.04
CA GLY A 251 3.80 12.18 -9.62
C GLY A 251 4.07 10.83 -8.96
N ILE A 252 3.83 9.74 -9.71
CA ILE A 252 4.09 8.38 -9.24
C ILE A 252 5.38 7.88 -9.90
N HIS A 253 6.39 7.59 -9.10
CA HIS A 253 7.67 7.08 -9.57
C HIS A 253 7.90 5.68 -9.00
N VAL A 254 8.06 4.68 -9.87
CA VAL A 254 8.37 3.30 -9.50
C VAL A 254 9.65 2.89 -10.20
N GLU A 255 10.67 2.54 -9.43
CA GLU A 255 11.99 2.22 -9.97
C GLU A 255 12.61 0.96 -9.36
N ASN A 256 13.39 0.22 -10.13
CA ASN A 256 14.19 -0.91 -9.61
C ASN A 256 13.35 -1.97 -8.86
N CYS A 257 12.14 -2.26 -9.36
CA CYS A 257 11.22 -3.22 -8.73
C CYS A 257 11.20 -4.55 -9.49
N THR A 258 10.87 -5.62 -8.77
CA THR A 258 10.59 -6.94 -9.36
C THR A 258 9.13 -7.31 -9.09
N ILE A 259 8.40 -7.65 -10.15
CA ILE A 259 7.01 -8.11 -10.06
C ILE A 259 6.96 -9.55 -10.57
N SER A 260 6.51 -10.48 -9.72
CA SER A 260 6.55 -11.92 -9.98
C SER A 260 5.20 -12.58 -9.73
N ASP A 261 4.76 -13.44 -10.63
CA ASP A 261 3.60 -14.32 -10.42
C ASP A 261 2.32 -13.57 -10.04
N THR A 262 2.14 -12.38 -10.62
CA THR A 262 0.97 -11.52 -10.44
C THR A 262 0.04 -11.53 -11.65
N THR A 263 -1.23 -11.16 -11.43
CA THR A 263 -2.19 -11.00 -12.53
C THR A 263 -1.94 -9.74 -13.36
N ASN A 264 -1.31 -8.72 -12.80
CA ASN A 264 -0.86 -7.52 -13.52
C ASN A 264 0.49 -7.05 -13.01
N GLY A 265 1.22 -6.31 -13.84
CA GLY A 265 2.47 -5.65 -13.45
C GLY A 265 2.20 -4.23 -12.98
N LEU A 266 2.28 -3.29 -13.92
CA LEU A 266 1.99 -1.87 -13.72
C LEU A 266 0.63 -1.57 -14.31
N ARG A 267 -0.33 -1.17 -13.45
CA ARG A 267 -1.72 -1.00 -13.85
C ARG A 267 -2.23 0.40 -13.55
N ILE A 268 -2.95 1.00 -14.50
CA ILE A 268 -3.77 2.18 -14.28
C ILE A 268 -5.21 1.79 -14.63
N LYS A 269 -6.13 1.86 -13.67
CA LYS A 269 -7.54 1.45 -13.83
C LYS A 269 -8.48 2.61 -13.53
N THR A 270 -9.35 2.96 -14.47
CA THR A 270 -10.37 4.00 -14.30
C THR A 270 -11.74 3.47 -14.71
N TRP A 271 -12.78 3.88 -13.98
CA TRP A 271 -14.15 3.47 -14.28
C TRP A 271 -14.56 3.91 -15.69
N ALA A 272 -15.32 3.07 -16.38
CA ALA A 272 -15.76 3.37 -17.75
C ALA A 272 -16.64 4.62 -17.83
N ASP A 273 -17.63 4.80 -16.96
CA ASP A 273 -18.43 6.04 -16.85
C ASP A 273 -17.88 6.91 -15.72
N SER A 274 -16.60 7.29 -15.82
CA SER A 274 -15.94 7.99 -14.71
C SER A 274 -16.35 9.45 -14.59
N ALA A 275 -16.35 9.96 -13.35
CA ALA A 275 -16.27 11.39 -13.12
C ALA A 275 -14.97 11.99 -13.66
N SER A 276 -14.96 13.31 -13.86
CA SER A 276 -13.76 14.04 -14.30
C SER A 276 -12.74 14.15 -13.16
N SER A 277 -11.53 13.68 -13.40
CA SER A 277 -10.30 13.92 -12.64
C SER A 277 -9.10 13.62 -13.55
N SER A 278 -7.87 13.70 -13.03
CA SER A 278 -6.64 13.47 -13.79
C SER A 278 -5.70 12.51 -13.08
N ALA A 279 -4.95 11.74 -13.88
CA ALA A 279 -3.83 10.92 -13.46
C ALA A 279 -2.61 11.27 -14.33
N SER A 280 -1.56 11.85 -13.76
CA SER A 280 -0.44 12.33 -14.57
C SER A 280 0.94 12.31 -13.94
N GLY A 281 1.97 12.32 -14.79
CA GLY A 281 3.36 12.39 -14.37
C GLY A 281 3.81 11.09 -13.71
N PHE A 282 3.57 9.95 -14.37
CA PHE A 282 3.97 8.65 -13.86
C PHE A 282 5.22 8.17 -14.59
N ALA A 283 6.21 7.70 -13.84
CA ALA A 283 7.43 7.13 -14.37
C ALA A 283 7.64 5.74 -13.77
N TYR A 284 7.74 4.74 -14.65
CA TYR A 284 8.01 3.36 -14.29
C TYR A 284 9.32 2.94 -14.96
N GLU A 285 10.38 2.75 -14.17
CA GLU A 285 11.74 2.58 -14.67
C GLU A 285 12.41 1.32 -14.09
N ASP A 286 13.20 0.62 -14.89
CA ASP A 286 14.03 -0.49 -14.43
C ASP A 286 13.23 -1.61 -13.73
N ILE A 287 12.14 -2.06 -14.37
CA ILE A 287 11.23 -3.06 -13.80
C ILE A 287 11.53 -4.44 -14.38
N VAL A 288 11.67 -5.44 -13.50
CA VAL A 288 11.77 -6.85 -13.87
C VAL A 288 10.42 -7.52 -13.66
N MET A 289 9.89 -8.12 -14.73
CA MET A 289 8.66 -8.91 -14.71
C MET A 289 9.01 -10.39 -14.76
N ASN A 290 8.43 -11.21 -13.89
CA ASN A 290 8.56 -12.66 -13.93
C ASN A 290 7.18 -13.29 -13.93
N ASN A 291 6.81 -13.94 -15.04
CA ASN A 291 5.58 -14.71 -15.14
C ASN A 291 4.30 -13.88 -14.85
N VAL A 292 4.31 -12.60 -15.21
CA VAL A 292 3.20 -11.66 -14.94
C VAL A 292 2.14 -11.75 -16.04
N ALA A 293 0.86 -11.84 -15.72
CA ALA A 293 -0.17 -12.05 -16.76
C ALA A 293 -0.43 -10.81 -17.61
N ASN A 294 -0.55 -9.62 -17.02
CA ASN A 294 -0.72 -8.35 -17.72
C ASN A 294 0.36 -7.34 -17.30
N PRO A 295 1.60 -7.43 -17.83
CA PRO A 295 2.74 -6.64 -17.36
C PRO A 295 2.53 -5.12 -17.38
N ILE A 296 2.02 -4.55 -18.48
CA ILE A 296 1.75 -3.12 -18.61
C ILE A 296 0.31 -2.94 -19.06
N ILE A 297 -0.50 -2.28 -18.24
CA ILE A 297 -1.92 -2.11 -18.53
C ILE A 297 -2.46 -0.73 -18.15
N ILE A 298 -3.17 -0.11 -19.08
CA ILE A 298 -4.09 1.00 -18.82
C ILE A 298 -5.49 0.51 -19.21
N ASP A 299 -6.42 0.55 -18.28
CA ASP A 299 -7.81 0.14 -18.49
C ASP A 299 -8.75 1.27 -18.08
N GLN A 300 -9.19 2.07 -19.06
CA GLN A 300 -10.22 3.09 -18.88
C GLN A 300 -11.66 2.57 -19.08
N GLN A 301 -11.86 1.24 -19.11
CA GLN A 301 -13.17 0.60 -19.15
C GLN A 301 -13.42 -0.28 -17.91
N TYR A 302 -12.68 -0.03 -16.83
CA TYR A 302 -12.66 -0.90 -15.65
C TYR A 302 -14.06 -1.15 -15.09
N CYS A 303 -14.40 -2.43 -15.00
CA CYS A 303 -15.64 -2.92 -14.41
C CYS A 303 -15.36 -4.20 -13.61
N PRO A 304 -15.26 -4.11 -12.28
CA PRO A 304 -14.91 -5.27 -11.44
C PRO A 304 -16.10 -6.19 -11.13
N TYR A 305 -17.30 -5.89 -11.65
CA TYR A 305 -18.53 -6.63 -11.35
C TYR A 305 -19.13 -7.27 -12.60
N SER A 306 -20.03 -8.23 -12.42
CA SER A 306 -20.77 -8.86 -13.53
C SER A 306 -21.58 -7.87 -14.38
N SER A 307 -21.92 -6.71 -13.81
CA SER A 307 -22.50 -5.58 -14.52
C SER A 307 -22.07 -4.26 -13.90
N CYS A 308 -21.66 -3.31 -14.74
CA CYS A 308 -21.45 -1.92 -14.35
C CYS A 308 -22.30 -1.02 -15.25
N PRO A 309 -22.81 0.11 -14.76
CA PRO A 309 -23.44 1.10 -15.62
C PRO A 309 -22.40 1.63 -16.61
N GLN A 310 -22.49 1.21 -17.87
CA GLN A 310 -21.66 1.69 -18.97
C GLN A 310 -22.44 2.80 -19.69
N LYS A 311 -22.63 3.95 -19.03
CA LYS A 311 -23.46 5.04 -19.57
C LYS A 311 -22.68 5.97 -20.51
N GLY A 312 -21.36 5.81 -20.62
CA GLY A 312 -20.50 6.61 -21.48
C GLY A 312 -19.02 6.24 -21.30
N PRO A 313 -18.12 6.85 -22.09
CA PRO A 313 -16.68 6.64 -22.01
C PRO A 313 -16.06 7.39 -20.81
N SER A 314 -14.87 6.95 -20.38
CA SER A 314 -14.22 7.50 -19.20
C SER A 314 -13.86 8.96 -19.44
N ARG A 315 -14.13 9.81 -18.45
CA ARG A 315 -13.84 11.25 -18.48
C ARG A 315 -12.54 11.59 -17.75
N LEU A 316 -11.83 10.59 -17.25
CA LEU A 316 -10.58 10.77 -16.52
C LEU A 316 -9.43 10.96 -17.52
N LYS A 317 -8.65 12.02 -17.32
CA LYS A 317 -7.52 12.36 -18.19
C LYS A 317 -6.26 11.65 -17.71
N ILE A 318 -5.66 10.85 -18.58
CA ILE A 318 -4.36 10.22 -18.31
C ILE A 318 -3.31 10.89 -19.20
N SER A 319 -2.26 11.45 -18.60
CA SER A 319 -1.17 12.07 -19.36
C SER A 319 0.21 11.88 -18.75
N ASP A 320 1.25 12.02 -19.57
CA ASP A 320 2.64 12.06 -19.13
C ASP A 320 3.04 10.78 -18.38
N ILE A 321 2.89 9.66 -19.07
CA ILE A 321 3.16 8.32 -18.54
C ILE A 321 4.39 7.75 -19.25
N SER A 322 5.44 7.43 -18.51
CA SER A 322 6.68 6.86 -19.05
C SER A 322 6.87 5.44 -18.52
N PHE A 323 7.02 4.49 -19.42
CA PHE A 323 7.46 3.13 -19.13
C PHE A 323 8.85 2.94 -19.77
N LYS A 324 9.86 2.64 -18.95
CA LYS A 324 11.25 2.59 -19.39
C LYS A 324 11.99 1.38 -18.84
N ASN A 325 12.75 0.70 -19.69
CA ASN A 325 13.59 -0.45 -19.32
C ASN A 325 12.80 -1.51 -18.51
N ILE A 326 11.68 -1.96 -19.09
CA ILE A 326 10.82 -2.98 -18.49
C ILE A 326 11.09 -4.30 -19.19
N ARG A 327 11.56 -5.29 -18.45
CA ARG A 327 12.06 -6.55 -19.04
C ARG A 327 11.60 -7.79 -18.29
N GLY A 328 11.62 -8.93 -18.97
CA GLY A 328 11.40 -10.25 -18.37
C GLY A 328 10.29 -11.00 -19.08
N THR A 329 9.40 -11.64 -18.33
CA THR A 329 8.45 -12.61 -18.89
C THR A 329 6.99 -12.34 -18.54
N THR A 330 6.11 -12.71 -19.47
CA THR A 330 4.65 -12.69 -19.30
C THR A 330 4.07 -14.10 -19.32
N SER A 331 3.05 -14.34 -18.50
CA SER A 331 2.28 -15.59 -18.47
C SER A 331 1.05 -15.58 -19.38
N SER A 332 0.71 -14.42 -19.95
CA SER A 332 -0.30 -14.27 -21.00
C SER A 332 0.29 -13.65 -22.27
N LYS A 333 -0.42 -13.78 -23.39
CA LYS A 333 0.04 -13.26 -24.68
C LYS A 333 0.08 -11.72 -24.71
N GLY A 334 -0.89 -11.04 -24.10
CA GLY A 334 -0.97 -9.58 -24.08
C GLY A 334 -0.03 -8.97 -23.05
N ALA A 335 1.18 -8.58 -23.47
CA ALA A 335 2.18 -8.00 -22.58
C ALA A 335 1.94 -6.51 -22.30
N VAL A 336 1.43 -5.77 -23.29
CA VAL A 336 1.14 -4.34 -23.21
C VAL A 336 -0.29 -4.09 -23.69
N ASN A 337 -1.17 -3.62 -22.82
CA ASN A 337 -2.57 -3.35 -23.15
C ASN A 337 -2.94 -1.94 -22.70
N LEU A 338 -3.01 -0.99 -23.63
CA LEU A 338 -3.31 0.41 -23.35
C LEU A 338 -4.69 0.78 -23.91
N LEU A 339 -5.73 0.58 -23.10
CA LEU A 339 -7.12 0.87 -23.44
C LEU A 339 -7.52 2.23 -22.86
N CYS A 340 -7.37 3.27 -23.67
CA CYS A 340 -7.72 4.64 -23.29
C CYS A 340 -9.10 5.06 -23.84
N SER A 341 -9.66 6.07 -23.19
CA SER A 341 -10.98 6.61 -23.51
C SER A 341 -11.02 7.24 -24.90
N GLU A 342 -12.08 6.98 -25.66
CA GLU A 342 -12.33 7.66 -26.94
C GLU A 342 -12.62 9.16 -26.76
N ALA A 343 -13.26 9.53 -25.65
CA ALA A 343 -13.59 10.92 -25.34
C ALA A 343 -12.38 11.68 -24.80
N PHE A 344 -11.48 10.99 -24.09
CA PHE A 344 -10.26 11.55 -23.50
C PHE A 344 -9.06 10.63 -23.77
N PRO A 345 -8.54 10.61 -25.01
CA PRO A 345 -7.37 9.79 -25.36
C PRO A 345 -6.19 10.06 -24.43
N CYS A 346 -5.45 9.02 -24.03
CA CYS A 346 -4.23 9.20 -23.25
C CYS A 346 -3.22 10.06 -24.01
N GLN A 347 -2.56 10.98 -23.31
CA GLN A 347 -1.62 11.93 -23.91
C GLN A 347 -0.20 11.70 -23.42
N ASN A 348 0.79 11.88 -24.30
CA ASN A 348 2.21 11.82 -23.94
C ASN A 348 2.59 10.51 -23.21
N VAL A 349 2.16 9.37 -23.76
CA VAL A 349 2.57 8.04 -23.28
C VAL A 349 3.89 7.65 -23.96
N LYS A 350 4.89 7.23 -23.20
CA LYS A 350 6.18 6.80 -23.72
C LYS A 350 6.45 5.34 -23.37
N LEU A 351 6.79 4.54 -24.38
CA LEU A 351 7.32 3.19 -24.23
C LEU A 351 8.79 3.18 -24.66
N ASP A 352 9.71 2.91 -23.75
CA ASP A 352 11.15 2.98 -24.00
C ASP A 352 11.83 1.71 -23.49
N ASP A 353 12.51 0.96 -24.34
CA ASP A 353 13.16 -0.31 -23.97
C ASP A 353 12.22 -1.29 -23.23
N ILE A 354 11.18 -1.76 -23.93
CA ILE A 354 10.23 -2.77 -23.43
C ILE A 354 10.63 -4.15 -23.99
N LYS A 355 10.93 -5.11 -23.11
CA LYS A 355 11.36 -6.46 -23.46
C LYS A 355 10.66 -7.54 -22.63
N LEU A 356 9.45 -7.90 -23.01
CA LEU A 356 8.57 -8.85 -22.34
C LEU A 356 8.33 -10.08 -23.21
N GLU A 357 8.95 -11.21 -22.85
CA GLU A 357 8.86 -12.46 -23.59
C GLU A 357 7.69 -13.32 -23.07
N TYR A 358 6.93 -13.93 -23.97
CA TYR A 358 5.86 -14.82 -23.57
C TYR A 358 6.43 -16.19 -23.17
N ASN A 359 6.07 -16.69 -21.98
CA ASN A 359 6.58 -17.96 -21.43
C ASN A 359 6.16 -19.22 -22.22
N LYS A 360 5.36 -19.07 -23.28
CA LYS A 360 4.95 -20.17 -24.14
C LYS A 360 5.87 -20.30 -25.34
N GLN A 361 6.58 -21.44 -25.41
CA GLN A 361 7.55 -21.71 -26.47
C GLN A 361 6.94 -21.56 -27.87
N GLY A 362 7.65 -20.84 -28.75
CA GLY A 362 7.24 -20.62 -30.13
C GLY A 362 6.17 -19.54 -30.33
N GLU A 363 5.67 -18.93 -29.26
CA GLU A 363 4.76 -17.79 -29.34
C GLU A 363 5.43 -16.50 -28.85
N THR A 364 5.04 -15.38 -29.46
CA THR A 364 5.49 -14.05 -29.03
C THR A 364 4.39 -13.35 -28.26
N SER A 365 4.79 -12.49 -27.33
CA SER A 365 3.89 -11.53 -26.70
C SER A 365 3.33 -10.54 -27.73
N THR A 366 2.25 -9.85 -27.37
CA THR A 366 1.57 -8.84 -28.19
C THR A 366 1.36 -7.54 -27.42
N ALA A 367 1.28 -6.44 -28.15
CA ALA A 367 0.86 -5.13 -27.64
C ALA A 367 -0.44 -4.68 -28.32
N SER A 368 -1.31 -3.99 -27.59
CA SER A 368 -2.55 -3.37 -28.11
C SER A 368 -2.75 -1.99 -27.50
N CYS A 369 -3.09 -1.02 -28.35
CA CYS A 369 -3.28 0.38 -27.98
C CYS A 369 -4.58 0.91 -28.61
N THR A 370 -5.41 1.56 -27.81
CA THR A 370 -6.66 2.19 -28.24
C THR A 370 -6.71 3.61 -27.69
N ASN A 371 -6.88 4.61 -28.57
CA ASN A 371 -6.93 6.03 -28.20
C ASN A 371 -5.72 6.51 -27.39
N VAL A 372 -4.51 6.10 -27.79
CA VAL A 372 -3.27 6.52 -27.14
C VAL A 372 -2.49 7.43 -28.06
N LYS A 373 -2.06 8.57 -27.56
CA LYS A 373 -1.09 9.43 -28.24
C LYS A 373 0.24 9.34 -27.49
N GLY A 374 1.24 8.79 -28.17
CA GLY A 374 2.51 8.49 -27.54
C GLY A 374 3.62 8.28 -28.55
N VAL A 375 4.78 7.92 -28.03
CA VAL A 375 5.96 7.56 -28.83
C VAL A 375 6.62 6.32 -28.24
N SER A 376 7.28 5.56 -29.09
CA SER A 376 8.13 4.44 -28.68
C SER A 376 9.58 4.66 -29.08
N ALA A 377 10.50 4.11 -28.29
CA ALA A 377 11.93 4.18 -28.54
C ALA A 377 12.64 2.92 -28.04
N GLY A 378 13.87 2.69 -28.52
CA GLY A 378 14.69 1.57 -28.08
C GLY A 378 14.13 0.20 -28.48
N VAL A 379 14.44 -0.83 -27.69
CA VAL A 379 13.95 -2.20 -27.90
C VAL A 379 12.45 -2.27 -27.64
N GLN A 380 11.70 -2.89 -28.56
CA GLN A 380 10.26 -3.13 -28.41
C GLN A 380 9.95 -4.60 -28.71
N MET A 381 9.80 -5.38 -27.65
CA MET A 381 9.32 -6.76 -27.68
C MET A 381 8.28 -6.90 -26.56
N PRO A 382 6.98 -7.00 -26.88
CA PRO A 382 6.38 -7.10 -28.21
C PRO A 382 6.61 -5.87 -29.11
N PRO A 383 6.43 -5.98 -30.45
CA PRO A 383 6.37 -4.81 -31.32
C PRO A 383 5.38 -3.78 -30.77
N THR A 384 5.78 -2.51 -30.82
CA THR A 384 4.99 -1.41 -30.26
C THR A 384 3.62 -1.26 -30.94
N CYS A 385 2.65 -0.76 -30.17
CA CYS A 385 1.31 -0.41 -30.66
C CYS A 385 1.07 1.12 -30.75
N LEU A 386 2.10 1.94 -30.47
CA LEU A 386 2.04 3.40 -30.52
C LEU A 386 2.44 3.97 -31.89
#